data_AF-A0A2V9TLM3-F1
#
_entry.id   AF-A0A2V9TLM3-F1
#
_cell.length_a   1.000
_cell.length_b   1.000
_cell.length_c   1.000
_cell.angle_alpha   90.00
_cell.angle_beta   90.00
_cell.angle_gamma   90.00
#
_symmetry.space_group_name_H-M   'P 1'
#
loop_
_entity.id
_entity.type
_entity.pdbx_description
1 polymer ?
#
loop_
_entity_poly.entity_id
_entity_poly.type
_entity_poly.pdbx_seq_one_letter_code
_entity_poly.pdbx_strand_id
1 'polypeptide(L)' 'MDKRFIRTNDRIRAREIRVIDDEGKQIGILPPFEALKMAREKNLDLVEI' A
#
# COMPACT_ATOMS: atom_id res chain seq x y z
N MET A 1 6.54 -6.82 15.99
CA MET A 1 6.96 -5.78 15.01
C MET A 1 6.77 -4.43 15.64
N ASP A 2 7.84 -3.67 15.81
CA ASP A 2 7.77 -2.32 16.35
C ASP A 2 7.14 -1.40 15.29
N LYS A 3 5.85 -1.05 15.47
CA LYS A 3 5.04 -0.30 14.48
C LYS A 3 5.55 1.14 14.24
N ARG A 4 6.59 1.59 14.94
CA ARG A 4 7.11 2.96 14.87
C ARG A 4 7.68 3.36 13.50
N PHE A 5 7.95 2.42 12.61
CA PHE A 5 8.56 2.71 11.30
C PHE A 5 7.67 2.43 10.08
N ILE A 6 6.44 1.97 10.29
CA ILE A 6 5.51 1.65 9.20
C ILE A 6 5.02 2.95 8.56
N ARG A 7 5.28 3.09 7.26
CA ARG A 7 4.74 4.19 6.45
C ARG A 7 3.38 3.78 5.93
N THR A 8 2.45 4.71 5.92
CA THR A 8 1.11 4.52 5.37
C THR A 8 0.76 5.64 4.42
N ASN A 9 -0.04 5.31 3.40
CA ASN A 9 -0.61 6.26 2.46
C ASN A 9 0.41 7.27 1.91
N ASP A 10 0.15 8.57 2.06
CA ASP A 10 1.00 9.67 1.56
C ASP A 10 2.40 9.72 2.20
N ARG A 11 2.67 8.92 3.24
CA ARG A 11 4.02 8.79 3.83
C ARG A 11 4.91 7.82 3.05
N ILE A 12 4.36 7.04 2.12
CA ILE A 12 5.10 6.10 1.26
C ILE A 12 5.86 6.92 0.21
N ARG A 13 7.18 6.67 0.09
CA ARG A 13 8.08 7.43 -0.81
C ARG A 13 8.71 6.59 -1.92
N ALA A 14 8.35 5.31 -2.01
CA ALA A 14 8.85 4.43 -3.06
C ALA A 14 8.33 4.89 -4.44
N ARG A 15 9.10 4.64 -5.50
CA ARG A 15 8.66 4.93 -6.87
C ARG A 15 7.68 3.87 -7.38
N GLU A 16 7.87 2.63 -6.93
CA GLU A 16 7.07 1.46 -7.24
C GLU A 16 6.98 0.58 -6.00
N ILE A 17 5.85 -0.10 -5.83
CA ILE A 17 5.57 -1.00 -4.71
C ILE A 17 4.91 -2.28 -5.19
N ARG A 18 5.20 -3.40 -4.52
CA ARG A 18 4.44 -4.63 -4.72
C ARG A 18 3.18 -4.56 -3.87
N VAL A 19 2.03 -4.71 -4.51
CA VAL A 19 0.72 -4.60 -3.87
C VAL A 19 0.13 -5.99 -3.65
N ILE A 20 -0.30 -6.22 -2.41
CA ILE A 20 -1.08 -7.37 -1.97
C ILE A 20 -2.39 -6.81 -1.44
N ASP A 21 -3.52 -7.39 -1.83
CA ASP A 21 -4.82 -6.97 -1.32
C ASP A 21 -5.15 -7.58 0.04
N ASP A 22 -6.31 -7.21 0.57
CA ASP A 22 -6.84 -7.66 1.85
C ASP A 22 -7.18 -9.16 1.91
N GLU A 23 -7.28 -9.83 0.76
CA GLU A 23 -7.48 -11.28 0.64
C GLU A 23 -6.15 -12.04 0.48
N GLY A 24 -5.01 -11.33 0.50
CA GLY A 24 -3.68 -11.90 0.32
C GLY A 24 -3.29 -12.16 -1.14
N LYS A 25 -4.09 -11.70 -2.10
CA LYS A 25 -3.80 -11.85 -3.53
C LYS A 25 -2.76 -10.83 -3.95
N GLN A 26 -1.76 -11.29 -4.70
CA GLN A 26 -0.78 -10.41 -5.35
C GLN A 26 -1.43 -9.73 -6.55
N ILE A 27 -1.50 -8.40 -6.50
CA ILE A 27 -2.04 -7.58 -7.59
C ILE A 27 -0.96 -7.29 -8.63
N GLY A 28 0.27 -7.00 -8.16
CA GLY A 28 1.40 -6.71 -9.03
C GLY A 28 2.33 -5.64 -8.45
N ILE A 29 3.21 -5.11 -9.29
CA ILE A 29 4.04 -3.93 -8.98
C ILE A 29 3.32 -2.71 -9.55
N LEU A 30 2.98 -1.75 -8.70
CA LEU A 30 2.23 -0.54 -9.05
C LEU A 30 2.95 0.71 -8.51
N PRO A 31 2.77 1.88 -9.13
CA PRO A 31 3.15 3.13 -8.50
C PRO A 31 2.24 3.42 -7.29
N PRO A 32 2.73 4.13 -6.25
CA PRO A 32 1.96 4.34 -5.01
C PRO A 32 0.59 4.99 -5.21
N PHE A 33 0.45 5.88 -6.21
CA PHE A 33 -0.82 6.58 -6.44
C PHE A 33 -1.94 5.64 -6.90
N GLU A 34 -1.63 4.58 -7.66
CA GLU A 34 -2.63 3.58 -8.07
C GLU A 34 -3.02 2.70 -6.90
N ALA A 35 -2.04 2.26 -6.12
CA ALA A 35 -2.28 1.47 -4.91
C ALA A 35 -3.11 2.27 -3.88
N LEU A 36 -2.83 3.56 -3.72
CA LEU A 36 -3.61 4.49 -2.90
C LEU A 36 -5.05 4.63 -3.40
N LYS A 37 -5.25 4.72 -4.72
CA LYS A 37 -6.59 4.78 -5.31
C LYS A 37 -7.38 3.52 -5.00
N MET A 38 -6.79 2.34 -5.20
CA MET A 38 -7.41 1.05 -4.87
C MET A 38 -7.78 0.95 -3.38
N ALA A 39 -6.87 1.37 -2.50
CA ALA A 39 -7.12 1.39 -1.06
C ALA A 39 -8.32 2.29 -0.73
N ARG A 40 -8.38 3.50 -1.29
CA ARG A 40 -9.50 4.44 -1.10
C ARG A 40 -10.83 3.90 -1.62
N GLU A 41 -10.85 3.28 -2.81
CA GLU A 41 -12.07 2.67 -3.37
C GLU A 41 -12.63 1.56 -2.48
N LYS A 42 -11.76 0.84 -1.78
CA LYS A 42 -12.12 -0.20 -0.81
C LYS A 42 -12.30 0.32 0.63
N ASN A 43 -12.14 1.61 0.89
CA ASN A 43 -12.09 2.19 2.25
C ASN A 43 -11.03 1.53 3.16
N LEU A 44 -9.87 1.21 2.60
CA LEU A 44 -8.71 0.63 3.28
C LEU A 44 -7.53 1.62 3.30
N ASP A 45 -6.55 1.33 4.16
CA ASP A 45 -5.26 2.02 4.19
C ASP A 45 -4.19 1.22 3.43
N LEU A 46 -3.32 1.93 2.71
CA LEU A 46 -2.11 1.35 2.14
C LEU A 46 -1.00 1.34 3.20
N VAL A 47 -0.49 0.16 3.51
CA VAL A 47 0.54 -0.06 4.55
C VAL A 47 1.82 -0.60 3.93
N GLU A 48 2.94 0.07 4.16
CA GLU A 48 4.29 -0.39 3.76
C GLU A 48 4.82 -1.37 4.82
N ILE A 49 5.00 -2.64 4.46
CA ILE A 49 5.52 -3.72 5.33
C ILE A 49 6.90 -4.20 4.94
#